data_AF-A0AA37LBS6-F1
#
_entry.id   AF-A0AA37LBS6-F1
#
_cell.length_a   1.000
_cell.length_b   1.000
_cell.length_c   1.000
_cell.angle_alpha   90.00
_cell.angle_beta   90.00
_cell.angle_gamma   90.00
#
_symmetry.space_group_name_H-M   'P 1'
#
loop_
_entity.id
_entity.type
_entity.pdbx_description
1 polymer ?
#
loop_
_entity_poly.entity_id
_entity_poly.type
_entity_poly.pdbx_seq_one_letter_code
_entity_poly.pdbx_strand_id
1 'polypeptide(L)'
;MAGGHRSDNFNATVLPHCRAMVEAIGQRMAYEAALHSDTVAPEVLDLFEICCIQEDPSWYIEHCNDTRTRIWETEERAFKNMLPLLPGLVDKVNAGDYITAPIVDGKTLETFLLGLPTFGNEERAMRKPTPGPKL
;
A
#
# COMPACT_ATOMS: atom_id res chain seq x y z
N MET A 1 37.86 19.28 19.54
CA MET A 1 36.43 19.34 19.90
C MET A 1 35.98 17.94 20.24
N ALA A 2 35.71 17.65 21.51
CA ALA A 2 35.39 16.30 21.99
C ALA A 2 33.88 16.05 21.87
N GLY A 3 33.40 15.85 20.63
CA GLY A 3 32.02 15.45 20.36
C GLY A 3 31.93 13.94 20.19
N GLY A 4 31.85 13.20 21.30
CA GLY A 4 31.68 11.75 21.25
C GLY A 4 30.28 11.31 20.79
N HIS A 5 30.07 10.00 20.64
CA HIS A 5 28.80 9.33 20.31
C HIS A 5 27.67 9.54 21.35
N ARG A 6 27.91 10.33 22.39
CA ARG A 6 26.92 10.74 23.42
C ARG A 6 26.76 12.25 23.52
N SER A 7 27.34 12.99 22.58
CA SER A 7 27.22 14.44 22.53
C SER A 7 25.83 14.85 22.05
N ASP A 8 25.36 16.02 22.50
CA ASP A 8 24.08 16.58 22.05
C ASP A 8 24.05 16.76 20.53
N ASN A 9 25.18 17.11 19.92
CA ASN A 9 25.31 17.22 18.46
C ASN A 9 25.11 15.87 17.77
N PHE A 10 25.70 14.79 18.28
CA PHE A 10 25.49 13.45 17.73
C PHE A 10 24.01 13.02 17.85
N ASN A 11 23.40 13.25 19.01
CA ASN A 11 21.98 12.95 19.22
C ASN A 11 21.08 13.75 18.27
N ALA A 12 21.35 15.05 18.09
CA ALA A 12 20.60 15.91 17.19
C ALA A 12 20.67 15.43 15.72
N THR A 13 21.80 14.85 15.30
CA THR A 13 21.94 14.29 13.95
C THR A 13 21.30 12.91 13.82
N VAL A 14 21.46 12.02 14.80
CA VAL A 14 21.04 10.60 14.66
C VAL A 14 19.57 10.36 15.00
N LEU A 15 19.05 11.03 16.04
CA LEU A 15 17.68 10.78 16.53
C LEU A 15 16.58 10.95 15.47
N PRO A 16 16.65 11.94 14.56
CA PRO A 16 15.67 12.06 13.47
C PRO A 16 15.60 10.83 12.55
N HIS A 17 16.72 10.10 12.40
CA HIS A 17 16.83 8.95 11.50
C HIS A 17 16.66 7.60 12.19
N CYS A 18 16.65 7.55 13.53
CA CYS A 18 16.55 6.29 14.28
C CYS A 18 15.36 5.42 13.83
N ARG A 19 14.21 6.05 13.54
CA ARG A 19 13.03 5.33 13.08
C ARG A 19 13.28 4.65 11.73
N ALA A 20 13.73 5.40 10.73
CA ALA A 20 14.03 4.88 9.40
C ALA A 20 15.10 3.77 9.45
N MET A 21 16.11 3.91 10.32
CA MET A 21 17.11 2.85 10.52
C MET A 21 16.51 1.56 11.07
N VAL A 22 15.62 1.66 12.08
CA VAL A 22 14.95 0.49 12.66
C VAL A 22 14.00 -0.16 11.64
N GLU A 23 13.26 0.66 10.89
CA GLU A 23 12.36 0.19 9.83
C GLU A 23 13.14 -0.54 8.72
N ALA A 24 14.25 0.02 8.23
CA ALA A 24 15.10 -0.62 7.22
C ALA A 24 15.67 -1.99 7.68
N ILE A 25 16.07 -2.09 8.96
CA ILE A 25 16.51 -3.37 9.54
C ILE A 25 15.34 -4.37 9.56
N GLY A 26 14.17 -3.92 10.00
CA GLY A 26 12.96 -4.75 10.03
C GLY A 26 12.53 -5.22 8.64
N GLN A 27 12.55 -4.33 7.64
CA GLN A 27 12.24 -4.62 6.24
C GLN A 27 13.17 -5.70 5.69
N ARG A 28 14.49 -5.57 5.92
CA ARG A 28 15.46 -6.60 5.53
C ARG A 28 15.16 -7.94 6.19
N MET A 29 14.91 -7.96 7.50
CA MET A 29 14.59 -9.19 8.22
C MET A 29 13.31 -9.86 7.72
N ALA A 30 12.28 -9.06 7.42
CA ALA A 30 11.02 -9.55 6.86
C ALA A 30 11.21 -10.15 5.47
N TYR A 31 11.97 -9.48 4.60
CA TYR A 31 12.30 -9.98 3.26
C TYR A 31 13.07 -11.29 3.34
N GLU A 32 14.15 -11.35 4.13
CA GLU A 32 14.95 -12.57 4.30
C GLU A 32 14.09 -13.71 4.85
N ALA A 33 13.25 -13.47 5.86
CA ALA A 33 12.36 -14.49 6.40
C ALA A 33 11.36 -15.01 5.35
N ALA A 34 10.76 -14.12 4.57
CA ALA A 34 9.83 -14.46 3.50
C ALA A 34 10.51 -15.26 2.38
N LEU A 35 11.73 -14.88 2.00
CA LEU A 35 12.55 -15.58 1.00
C LEU A 35 12.85 -17.02 1.42
N HIS A 36 13.10 -17.28 2.71
CA HIS A 36 13.38 -18.62 3.23
C HIS A 36 12.12 -19.44 3.56
N SER A 37 10.92 -18.87 3.46
CA SER A 37 9.68 -19.54 3.85
C SER A 37 9.12 -20.49 2.78
N ASP A 38 9.62 -20.44 1.54
CA ASP A 38 9.13 -21.17 0.35
C ASP A 38 7.64 -20.97 -0.03
N THR A 39 6.86 -20.29 0.81
CA THR A 39 5.41 -20.07 0.65
C THR A 39 5.06 -18.72 0.04
N VAL A 40 6.00 -17.78 0.06
CA VAL A 40 5.81 -16.43 -0.46
C VAL A 40 6.20 -16.40 -1.94
N ALA A 41 5.29 -15.92 -2.78
CA ALA A 41 5.54 -15.81 -4.21
C ALA A 41 6.63 -14.77 -4.49
N PRO A 42 7.56 -15.02 -5.45
CA PRO A 42 8.61 -14.07 -5.80
C PRO A 42 8.08 -12.68 -6.16
N GLU A 43 6.94 -12.58 -6.83
CA GLU A 43 6.33 -11.31 -7.21
C GLU A 43 5.89 -10.47 -6.00
N VAL A 44 5.61 -11.11 -4.86
CA VAL A 44 5.32 -10.42 -3.59
C VAL A 44 6.61 -9.86 -2.99
N LEU A 45 7.72 -10.60 -3.11
CA LEU A 45 9.04 -10.13 -2.67
C LEU A 45 9.52 -8.96 -3.51
N ASP A 46 9.39 -9.04 -4.84
CA ASP A 46 9.74 -7.97 -5.77
C ASP A 46 8.94 -6.69 -5.47
N LEU A 47 7.63 -6.82 -5.21
CA LEU A 47 6.79 -5.69 -4.84
C LEU A 47 7.16 -5.11 -3.47
N PHE A 48 7.44 -5.97 -2.48
CA PHE A 48 7.85 -5.51 -1.16
C PHE A 48 9.17 -4.74 -1.20
N GLU A 49 10.16 -5.26 -1.93
CA GLU A 49 11.47 -4.63 -2.09
C GLU A 49 11.36 -3.24 -2.71
N ILE A 50 10.62 -3.10 -3.82
CA ILE A 50 10.47 -1.79 -4.46
C ILE A 50 9.66 -0.82 -3.60
N CYS A 51 8.68 -1.29 -2.83
CA CYS A 51 7.99 -0.44 -1.85
C CYS A 51 8.94 0.09 -0.78
N CYS A 52 9.86 -0.73 -0.26
CA CYS A 52 10.87 -0.28 0.69
C CYS A 52 11.83 0.75 0.06
N ILE A 53 12.25 0.52 -1.19
CA ILE A 53 13.10 1.48 -1.92
C ILE A 53 12.41 2.83 -2.12
N GLN A 54 11.10 2.83 -2.38
CA GLN A 54 10.31 4.05 -2.59
C GLN A 54 10.10 4.90 -1.33
N GLU A 55 10.39 4.38 -0.13
CA GLU A 55 10.36 5.18 1.10
C GLU A 55 11.51 6.20 1.16
N ASP A 56 12.67 5.88 0.56
CA ASP A 56 13.80 6.80 0.43
C ASP A 56 14.59 6.60 -0.89
N PRO A 57 13.99 6.92 -2.05
CA PRO A 57 14.61 6.66 -3.35
C PRO A 57 15.89 7.49 -3.55
N SER A 58 16.01 8.63 -2.89
CA SER A 58 17.20 9.49 -2.96
C SER A 58 18.43 8.76 -2.42
N TRP A 59 18.29 8.07 -1.29
CA TRP A 59 19.39 7.29 -0.71
C TRP A 59 19.89 6.20 -1.67
N TYR A 60 18.99 5.46 -2.32
CA TYR A 60 19.36 4.42 -3.29
C TYR A 60 19.98 4.98 -4.57
N ILE A 61 19.49 6.13 -5.05
CA ILE A 61 20.10 6.82 -6.19
C ILE A 61 21.53 7.26 -5.84
N GLU A 62 21.74 7.80 -4.64
CA GLU A 62 23.04 8.32 -4.21
C GLU A 62 24.05 7.20 -3.88
N HIS A 63 23.59 6.11 -3.26
CA HIS A 63 24.47 5.10 -2.67
C HIS A 63 24.45 3.72 -3.35
N CYS A 64 23.45 3.41 -4.17
CA CYS A 64 23.30 2.10 -4.81
C CYS A 64 23.48 2.12 -6.33
N ASN A 65 23.97 3.23 -6.90
CA ASN A 65 24.14 3.41 -8.35
C ASN A 65 22.83 3.13 -9.13
N ASP A 66 21.69 3.46 -8.50
CA ASP A 66 20.39 3.40 -9.14
C ASP A 66 20.05 4.74 -9.80
N THR A 67 19.04 4.72 -10.66
CA THR A 67 18.51 5.93 -11.27
C THR A 67 17.02 6.03 -10.99
N ARG A 68 16.51 7.26 -10.90
CA ARG A 68 15.08 7.47 -10.69
C ARG A 68 14.21 6.78 -11.74
N THR A 69 14.67 6.76 -12.99
CA THR A 69 14.01 6.06 -14.10
C THR A 69 13.95 4.55 -13.87
N ARG A 70 15.06 3.93 -13.47
CA ARG A 70 15.12 2.49 -13.23
C ARG A 70 14.29 2.07 -12.02
N ILE A 71 14.24 2.88 -10.97
CA ILE A 71 13.33 2.65 -9.84
C ILE A 71 11.86 2.65 -10.32
N TRP A 72 11.45 3.63 -11.13
CA TRP A 72 10.09 3.66 -11.70
C TRP A 72 9.78 2.48 -12.63
N GLU A 73 10.71 2.09 -13.50
CA GLU A 73 10.52 0.93 -14.39
C GLU A 73 10.42 -0.39 -13.58
N THR A 74 11.14 -0.48 -12.47
CA THR A 74 11.09 -1.63 -11.57
C THR A 74 9.77 -1.67 -10.82
N GLU A 75 9.31 -0.53 -10.32
CA GLU A 75 8.00 -0.37 -9.69
C GLU A 75 6.87 -0.78 -10.64
N GLU A 76 6.83 -0.22 -11.84
CA GLU A 76 5.81 -0.55 -12.84
C GLU A 76 5.76 -2.05 -13.13
N ARG A 77 6.92 -2.68 -13.27
CA ARG A 77 7.05 -4.12 -13.52
C ARG A 77 6.54 -4.95 -12.34
N ALA A 78 6.93 -4.60 -11.11
CA ALA A 78 6.50 -5.31 -9.91
C ALA A 78 4.98 -5.26 -9.76
N PHE A 79 4.37 -4.08 -9.94
CA PHE A 79 2.91 -3.93 -9.91
C PHE A 79 2.22 -4.73 -11.02
N LYS A 80 2.73 -4.67 -12.26
CA LYS A 80 2.16 -5.42 -13.39
C LYS A 80 2.21 -6.93 -13.17
N ASN A 81 3.29 -7.44 -12.59
CA ASN A 81 3.46 -8.86 -12.32
C ASN A 81 2.58 -9.33 -11.15
N MET A 82 2.41 -8.49 -10.14
CA MET A 82 1.67 -8.83 -8.92
C MET A 82 0.15 -8.73 -9.08
N LEU A 83 -0.34 -7.78 -9.89
CA LEU A 83 -1.77 -7.51 -10.07
C LEU A 83 -2.62 -8.74 -10.45
N PRO A 84 -2.19 -9.62 -11.39
CA PRO A 84 -2.95 -10.83 -11.74
C PRO A 84 -3.01 -11.87 -10.60
N LEU A 85 -2.06 -11.84 -9.66
CA LEU A 85 -1.95 -12.79 -8.56
C LEU A 85 -2.79 -12.39 -7.34
N LEU A 86 -3.12 -11.10 -7.21
CA LEU A 86 -3.85 -10.54 -6.07
C LEU A 86 -5.11 -11.32 -5.69
N PRO A 87 -6.04 -11.66 -6.60
CA PRO A 87 -7.26 -12.37 -6.22
C PRO A 87 -6.95 -13.70 -5.51
N GLY A 88 -6.06 -14.50 -6.11
CA GLY A 88 -5.67 -15.79 -5.53
C GLY A 88 -4.87 -15.67 -4.24
N LEU A 89 -4.10 -14.60 -4.05
CA LEU A 89 -3.40 -14.33 -2.79
C LEU A 89 -4.39 -13.94 -1.68
N VAL A 90 -5.37 -13.08 -1.99
CA VAL A 90 -6.41 -12.68 -1.01
C VAL A 90 -7.25 -13.88 -0.58
N ASP A 91 -7.64 -14.74 -1.52
CA ASP A 91 -8.39 -15.97 -1.22
C ASP A 91 -7.60 -16.91 -0.30
N LYS A 92 -6.28 -17.06 -0.52
CA LYS A 92 -5.41 -17.91 0.30
C LYS A 92 -5.28 -17.45 1.76
N VAL A 93 -5.42 -16.14 2.02
CA VAL A 93 -5.35 -15.58 3.38
C VAL A 93 -6.64 -15.91 4.18
N ASN A 94 -7.70 -16.40 3.52
CA ASN A 94 -9.01 -16.69 4.11
C ASN A 94 -9.53 -15.55 4.99
N ALA A 95 -9.26 -14.30 4.59
CA ALA A 95 -9.68 -13.11 5.35
C ALA A 95 -11.18 -12.83 5.25
N GLY A 96 -11.88 -13.46 4.29
CA GLY A 96 -13.30 -13.23 4.01
C GLY A 96 -14.20 -13.37 5.25
N ASP A 97 -13.90 -14.34 6.12
CA ASP A 97 -14.67 -14.60 7.33
C ASP A 97 -14.62 -13.46 8.36
N TYR A 98 -13.58 -12.61 8.29
CA TYR A 98 -13.33 -11.52 9.23
C TYR A 98 -13.61 -10.14 8.62
N ILE A 99 -13.91 -10.07 7.32
CA ILE A 99 -14.19 -8.81 6.65
C ILE A 99 -15.66 -8.44 6.86
N THR A 100 -15.90 -7.42 7.66
CA THR A 100 -17.24 -6.84 7.86
C THR A 100 -17.53 -5.69 6.88
N ALA A 101 -16.56 -5.31 6.06
CA ALA A 101 -16.66 -4.15 5.19
C ALA A 101 -17.57 -4.46 3.97
N PRO A 102 -18.68 -3.72 3.79
CA PRO A 102 -19.65 -4.00 2.74
C PRO A 102 -19.09 -3.80 1.32
N ILE A 103 -18.00 -3.05 1.16
CA ILE A 103 -17.35 -2.77 -0.13
C ILE A 103 -16.77 -4.02 -0.82
N VAL A 104 -16.58 -5.12 -0.09
CA VAL A 104 -15.96 -6.34 -0.62
C VAL A 104 -16.91 -7.15 -1.49
N ASP A 105 -18.23 -7.01 -1.32
CA ASP A 105 -19.25 -7.63 -2.17
C ASP A 105 -20.16 -6.56 -2.78
N GLY A 106 -20.36 -6.63 -4.10
CA GLY A 106 -21.12 -5.62 -4.83
C GLY A 106 -22.58 -5.50 -4.36
N LYS A 107 -23.22 -6.62 -3.98
CA LYS A 107 -24.61 -6.60 -3.48
C LYS A 107 -24.71 -6.02 -2.08
N THR A 108 -23.77 -6.37 -1.22
CA THR A 108 -23.66 -5.84 0.14
C THR A 108 -23.36 -4.35 0.12
N LEU A 109 -22.48 -3.91 -0.78
CA LEU A 109 -22.18 -2.50 -1.03
C LEU A 109 -23.42 -1.75 -1.51
N GLU A 110 -24.13 -2.27 -2.50
CA GLU A 110 -25.36 -1.66 -3.01
C GLU A 110 -26.41 -1.52 -1.90
N THR A 111 -26.63 -2.58 -1.12
CA THR A 111 -27.56 -2.57 0.03
C THR A 111 -27.15 -1.53 1.07
N PHE A 112 -25.85 -1.45 1.38
CA PHE A 112 -25.32 -0.46 2.30
C PHE A 112 -25.54 0.97 1.78
N LEU A 113 -25.20 1.25 0.51
CA LEU A 113 -25.37 2.57 -0.11
C LEU A 113 -26.83 3.01 -0.16
N LEU A 114 -27.75 2.10 -0.47
CA LEU A 114 -29.20 2.36 -0.47
C LEU A 114 -29.76 2.60 0.94
N GLY A 115 -29.08 2.10 1.98
CA GLY A 115 -29.46 2.30 3.38
C GLY A 115 -28.95 3.60 4.00
N LEU A 116 -28.11 4.37 3.31
CA LEU A 116 -27.58 5.63 3.84
C LEU A 116 -28.63 6.76 3.76
N PRO A 117 -28.75 7.61 4.79
CA PRO A 117 -29.63 8.77 4.74
C PRO A 117 -29.20 9.72 3.61
N THR A 118 -30.14 10.07 2.75
CA THR A 118 -29.90 11.03 1.67
C THR A 118 -30.22 12.44 2.15
N PHE A 119 -29.28 13.35 1.99
CA PHE A 119 -29.49 14.77 2.24
C PHE A 119 -29.65 15.50 0.91
N GLY A 120 -30.85 15.99 0.64
CA GLY A 120 -31.17 16.79 -0.53
C GLY A 120 -32.14 17.90 -0.16
N ASN A 121 -32.03 19.06 -0.81
CA ASN A 121 -33.02 20.13 -0.68
C ASN A 121 -34.39 19.60 -1.14
N GLU A 122 -35.43 19.84 -0.34
CA GLU A 122 -36.76 19.22 -0.42
C GLU A 122 -37.45 19.39 -1.80
N GLU A 123 -37.02 20.33 -2.65
CA GLU A 123 -37.61 20.59 -3.97
C GLU A 123 -37.50 19.43 -4.98
N ARG A 124 -36.55 18.51 -4.83
CA ARG A 124 -36.35 17.43 -5.83
C ARG A 124 -37.16 16.16 -5.53
N ALA A 125 -37.67 15.99 -4.32
CA ALA A 125 -38.38 14.78 -3.90
C ALA A 125 -39.81 14.66 -4.47
N MET A 126 -40.41 15.76 -4.95
CA MET A 126 -41.77 15.75 -5.54
C MET A 126 -41.81 15.52 -7.06
N ARG A 127 -40.67 15.41 -7.75
CA ARG A 127 -40.68 15.23 -9.21
C ARG A 127 -40.83 13.75 -9.55
N LYS A 128 -42.07 13.30 -9.79
CA LYS A 128 -42.37 11.95 -10.31
C LYS A 128 -41.53 11.67 -11.57
N PRO A 129 -41.01 10.44 -11.76
CA PRO A 129 -40.28 10.10 -12.98
C PRO A 129 -41.21 10.22 -14.19
N THR A 130 -40.88 11.15 -15.09
CA THR A 130 -41.52 11.24 -16.41
C THR A 130 -41.13 10.01 -17.24
N PRO A 131 -42.06 9.41 -18.01
CA PRO A 131 -41.70 8.30 -18.89
C PRO A 131 -40.69 8.79 -19.92
N GLY A 132 -39.57 8.08 -20.04
CA GLY A 132 -38.58 8.33 -21.10
C GLY A 132 -39.20 8.11 -22.49
N PRO A 133 -38.72 8.83 -23.52
CA PRO A 133 -39.25 8.69 -24.86
C PRO A 133 -38.95 7.27 -25.38
N LYS A 134 -39.97 6.65 -25.98
CA LYS A 134 -39.80 5.39 -26.72
C LYS A 134 -38.90 5.66 -27.92
N LEU A 135 -37.76 4.96 -27.97
CA LEU A 135 -36.99 4.70 -29.17
C LEU A 135 -37.11 3.21 -29.49
#